data_AF-A0A1Q5ANC8-F1
#
_entry.id   AF-A0A1Q5ANC8-F1
#
_cell.length_a   1.000
_cell.length_b   1.000
_cell.length_c   1.000
_cell.angle_alpha   90.00
_cell.angle_beta   90.00
_cell.angle_gamma   90.00
#
_symmetry.space_group_name_H-M   'P 1'
#
loop_
_entity.id
_entity.type
_entity.pdbx_description
1 polymer ?
#
loop_
_entity_poly.entity_id
_entity_poly.type
_entity_poly.pdbx_seq_one_letter_code
_entity_poly.pdbx_strand_id
1 'polypeptide(L)'
;MERAAQDRGSEGLARLLGWVSLGLGVTALAGGSRVAQACGVDDSRTARMVLRAAGARELGHAAALLIPRRAGLAGWTRVAGDVLDLAATGQAMRNRRGERRRRLAYTMAALAGITAVDLYASIRATQRRRVYDGGRAYGSVTVNRTPEETYNFWHDFENLPRFMYHLESVRRTDPRRSRWTAKAPAGRSVQWEAEIIEDRPNQLIRWRSVDGARVPNGGSVRFMPAAGNRGTEVRIELEYSVPGRAMGRLAARAFGENPQQQICDDLRRFKQVIETGEIARSDGMPDGTSVRAQARQRPARPLARIA
;
A
#
# COMPACT_ATOMS: atom_id res chain seq x y z
N MET A 1 -18.57 -6.80 -6.55
CA MET A 1 -18.15 -7.51 -7.78
C MET A 1 -16.93 -6.87 -8.45
N GLU A 2 -16.78 -5.54 -8.42
CA GLU A 2 -15.61 -4.82 -8.98
C GLU A 2 -14.23 -5.21 -8.39
N ARG A 3 -14.13 -5.49 -7.08
CA ARG A 3 -12.84 -5.90 -6.46
C ARG A 3 -12.33 -7.25 -6.94
N ALA A 4 -13.20 -8.25 -7.02
CA ALA A 4 -12.87 -9.53 -7.61
C ALA A 4 -12.54 -9.38 -9.10
N ALA A 5 -13.11 -8.38 -9.79
CA ALA A 5 -12.76 -8.07 -11.17
C ALA A 5 -11.39 -7.36 -11.28
N GLN A 6 -11.03 -6.47 -10.35
CA GLN A 6 -9.77 -5.72 -10.36
C GLN A 6 -8.56 -6.52 -9.87
N ASP A 7 -8.71 -7.43 -8.90
CA ASP A 7 -7.63 -8.35 -8.52
C ASP A 7 -7.41 -9.42 -9.59
N ARG A 8 -8.49 -9.99 -10.14
CA ARG A 8 -8.40 -10.82 -11.36
C ARG A 8 -7.80 -10.05 -12.53
N GLY A 9 -8.08 -8.75 -12.63
CA GLY A 9 -7.51 -7.88 -13.67
C GLY A 9 -6.00 -7.69 -13.51
N SER A 10 -5.50 -7.46 -12.30
CA SER A 10 -4.05 -7.34 -12.06
C SER A 10 -3.29 -8.66 -12.21
N GLU A 11 -3.85 -9.76 -11.72
CA GLU A 11 -3.27 -11.10 -11.92
C GLU A 11 -3.33 -11.52 -13.38
N GLY A 12 -4.43 -11.20 -14.07
CA GLY A 12 -4.60 -11.40 -15.50
C GLY A 12 -3.58 -10.61 -16.32
N LEU A 13 -3.36 -9.34 -15.97
CA LEU A 13 -2.35 -8.49 -16.62
C LEU A 13 -0.93 -9.04 -16.39
N ALA A 14 -0.59 -9.43 -15.16
CA ALA A 14 0.72 -9.99 -14.86
C ALA A 14 0.99 -11.31 -15.60
N ARG A 15 -0.02 -12.19 -15.69
CA ARG A 15 0.06 -13.43 -16.48
C ARG A 15 0.17 -13.16 -17.97
N LEU A 16 -0.61 -12.22 -18.50
CA LEU A 16 -0.55 -11.81 -19.91
C LEU A 16 0.83 -11.25 -20.26
N LEU A 17 1.37 -10.36 -19.42
CA LEU A 17 2.74 -9.85 -19.57
C LEU A 17 3.79 -10.96 -19.49
N GLY A 18 3.61 -11.93 -18.58
CA GLY A 18 4.46 -13.12 -18.48
C GLY A 18 4.49 -13.95 -19.77
N TRP A 19 3.32 -14.19 -20.39
CA TRP A 19 3.22 -14.90 -21.67
C TRP A 19 3.79 -14.12 -22.85
N VAL A 20 3.58 -12.80 -22.90
CA VAL A 20 4.17 -11.93 -23.91
C VAL A 20 5.71 -11.95 -23.80
N SER A 21 6.25 -11.87 -22.59
CA SER A 21 7.69 -11.96 -22.33
C SER A 21 8.27 -13.30 -22.77
N LEU A 22 7.54 -14.40 -22.50
CA LEU A 22 7.95 -15.73 -22.95
C LEU A 22 8.04 -15.80 -24.48
N GLY A 23 7.01 -15.31 -25.17
CA GLY A 23 6.96 -15.30 -26.64
C GLY A 23 8.09 -14.46 -27.26
N LEU A 24 8.33 -13.26 -26.73
CA LEU A 24 9.43 -12.39 -27.18
C LEU A 24 10.80 -13.03 -26.92
N GLY A 25 10.98 -13.63 -25.73
CA GLY A 25 12.21 -14.31 -25.34
C GLY A 25 12.57 -15.48 -26.25
N VAL A 26 11.61 -16.37 -26.52
CA VAL A 26 11.77 -17.50 -27.46
C VAL A 26 12.05 -16.99 -28.86
N THR A 27 11.31 -16.00 -29.34
CA THR A 27 11.46 -15.46 -30.70
C THR A 27 12.84 -14.83 -30.92
N ALA A 28 13.35 -14.09 -29.94
CA ALA A 28 14.68 -13.47 -30.01
C ALA A 28 15.83 -14.50 -29.95
N LEU A 29 15.65 -15.61 -29.22
CA LEU A 29 16.65 -16.68 -29.14
C LEU A 29 16.67 -17.57 -30.39
N ALA A 30 15.49 -17.88 -30.95
CA ALA A 30 15.34 -18.78 -32.10
C ALA A 30 15.44 -18.09 -33.46
N GLY A 31 15.09 -16.80 -33.55
CA GLY A 31 14.83 -16.12 -34.82
C GLY A 31 16.04 -15.65 -35.62
N GLY A 32 17.25 -15.70 -35.04
CA GLY A 32 18.52 -15.44 -35.75
C GLY A 32 18.53 -14.17 -36.61
N SER A 33 18.94 -14.30 -37.87
CA SER A 33 19.08 -13.18 -38.82
C SER A 33 17.75 -12.59 -39.29
N ARG A 34 16.66 -13.37 -39.28
CA ARG A 34 15.32 -12.93 -39.72
C ARG A 34 14.73 -11.90 -38.76
N VAL A 35 14.91 -12.09 -37.45
CA VAL A 35 14.47 -11.14 -36.43
C VAL A 35 15.30 -9.85 -36.48
N ALA A 36 16.63 -9.95 -36.66
CA ALA A 36 17.48 -8.77 -36.82
C ALA A 36 17.05 -7.89 -38.00
N GLN A 37 16.75 -8.51 -39.15
CA GLN A 37 16.28 -7.82 -40.35
C GLN A 37 14.90 -7.17 -40.16
N ALA A 38 13.97 -7.87 -39.51
CA ALA A 38 12.64 -7.35 -39.19
C ALA A 38 12.72 -6.10 -38.29
N CYS A 39 13.64 -6.10 -37.32
CA CYS A 39 13.94 -4.96 -36.46
C CYS A 39 14.79 -3.87 -37.14
N GLY A 40 15.23 -4.07 -38.38
CA GLY A 40 16.05 -3.09 -39.13
C GLY A 40 17.53 -3.04 -38.73
N VAL A 41 18.01 -4.01 -37.94
CA VAL A 41 19.41 -4.14 -37.49
C VAL A 41 20.17 -5.07 -38.45
N ASP A 42 21.48 -4.83 -38.65
CA ASP A 42 22.30 -5.73 -39.47
C ASP A 42 22.55 -7.06 -38.76
N ASP A 43 22.76 -8.13 -39.54
CA ASP A 43 23.10 -9.46 -39.05
C ASP A 43 24.58 -9.58 -38.59
N SER A 44 25.01 -8.63 -37.78
CA SER A 44 26.34 -8.61 -37.17
C SER A 44 26.41 -9.53 -35.95
N ARG A 45 27.62 -10.02 -35.62
CA ARG A 45 27.84 -10.82 -34.41
C ARG A 45 27.38 -10.07 -33.15
N THR A 46 27.61 -8.76 -33.08
CA THR A 46 27.17 -7.89 -31.99
C THR A 46 25.65 -7.81 -31.88
N ALA A 47 24.94 -7.57 -32.99
CA ALA A 47 23.48 -7.53 -33.01
C ALA A 47 22.85 -8.87 -32.57
N ARG A 48 23.43 -10.00 -32.99
CA ARG A 48 22.98 -11.33 -32.55
C ARG A 48 23.23 -11.59 -31.07
N MET A 49 24.34 -11.12 -30.50
CA MET A 49 24.60 -11.22 -29.07
C MET A 49 23.62 -10.37 -28.24
N VAL A 50 23.34 -9.14 -28.70
CA VAL A 50 22.38 -8.24 -28.04
C VAL A 50 20.96 -8.84 -28.08
N LEU A 51 20.52 -9.34 -29.24
CA LEU A 51 19.20 -9.99 -29.37
C LEU A 51 19.07 -11.25 -28.49
N ARG A 52 20.13 -12.08 -28.42
CA ARG A 52 20.13 -13.26 -27.55
C ARG A 52 20.13 -12.91 -26.06
N ALA A 53 20.89 -11.88 -25.67
CA ALA A 53 20.89 -11.38 -24.30
C ALA A 53 19.53 -10.80 -23.90
N ALA A 54 18.89 -10.03 -24.78
CA ALA A 54 17.52 -9.56 -24.59
C ALA A 54 16.54 -10.73 -24.49
N GLY A 55 16.65 -11.73 -25.37
CA GLY A 55 15.78 -12.91 -25.35
C GLY A 55 15.90 -13.73 -24.06
N ALA A 56 17.13 -13.97 -23.58
CA ALA A 56 17.37 -14.66 -22.30
C ALA A 56 16.82 -13.86 -21.10
N ARG A 57 16.92 -12.53 -21.13
CA ARG A 57 16.34 -11.64 -20.12
C ARG A 57 14.81 -11.71 -20.10
N GLU A 58 14.16 -11.69 -21.26
CA GLU A 58 12.69 -11.80 -21.35
C GLU A 58 12.16 -13.15 -20.84
N LEU A 59 12.89 -14.26 -21.06
CA LEU A 59 12.59 -15.54 -20.42
C LEU A 59 12.71 -15.51 -18.89
N GLY A 60 13.72 -14.80 -18.38
CA GLY A 60 13.89 -14.56 -16.95
C GLY A 60 12.72 -13.80 -16.33
N HIS A 61 12.19 -12.79 -17.04
CA HIS A 61 10.99 -12.05 -16.63
C HIS A 61 9.72 -12.90 -16.69
N ALA A 62 9.56 -13.73 -17.74
CA ALA A 62 8.45 -14.68 -17.85
C ALA A 62 8.43 -15.65 -16.66
N ALA A 63 9.58 -16.23 -16.31
CA ALA A 63 9.71 -17.10 -15.15
C ALA A 63 9.38 -16.38 -13.83
N ALA A 64 9.84 -15.13 -13.66
CA ALA A 64 9.60 -14.36 -12.44
C ALA A 64 8.13 -13.92 -12.26
N LEU A 65 7.38 -13.71 -13.34
CA LEU A 65 5.96 -13.33 -13.32
C LEU A 65 5.01 -14.53 -13.26
N LEU A 66 5.40 -15.67 -13.85
CA LEU A 66 4.60 -16.90 -13.82
C LEU A 66 4.84 -17.73 -12.53
N ILE A 67 5.95 -17.49 -11.81
CA ILE A 67 6.27 -18.17 -10.55
C ILE A 67 5.93 -17.26 -9.35
N PRO A 68 4.92 -17.59 -8.53
CA PRO A 68 4.29 -16.66 -7.58
C PRO A 68 5.17 -16.18 -6.41
N ARG A 69 6.38 -16.71 -6.21
CA ARG A 69 7.21 -16.43 -5.02
C ARG A 69 8.17 -15.23 -5.14
N ARG A 70 8.34 -14.58 -6.31
CA ARG A 70 9.39 -13.55 -6.52
C ARG A 70 8.93 -12.22 -7.15
N ALA A 71 7.63 -11.93 -7.18
CA ALA A 71 7.05 -10.82 -7.94
C ALA A 71 7.44 -9.38 -7.50
N GLY A 72 8.13 -9.17 -6.38
CA GLY A 72 8.36 -7.82 -5.82
C GLY A 72 9.40 -6.97 -6.54
N LEU A 73 10.46 -7.60 -7.05
CA LEU A 73 11.56 -6.93 -7.76
C LEU A 73 11.48 -7.14 -9.29
N ALA A 74 10.60 -8.03 -9.75
CA ALA A 74 10.53 -8.49 -11.13
C ALA A 74 9.99 -7.44 -12.13
N GLY A 75 9.10 -6.53 -11.69
CA GLY A 75 8.56 -5.48 -12.56
C GLY A 75 9.59 -4.40 -12.89
N TRP A 76 10.37 -3.96 -11.88
CA TRP A 76 11.40 -2.93 -12.06
C TRP A 76 12.56 -3.37 -12.95
N THR A 77 12.88 -4.66 -12.97
CA THR A 77 13.91 -5.19 -13.87
C THR A 77 13.46 -5.21 -15.34
N ARG A 78 12.14 -5.28 -15.63
CA ARG A 78 11.60 -5.13 -16.98
C ARG A 78 11.75 -3.70 -17.49
N VAL A 79 11.35 -2.72 -16.68
CA VAL A 79 11.52 -1.28 -17.01
C VAL A 79 12.98 -0.95 -17.29
N ALA A 80 13.90 -1.45 -16.46
CA ALA A 80 15.33 -1.27 -16.69
C ALA A 80 15.82 -1.94 -17.99
N GLY A 81 15.28 -3.12 -18.31
CA GLY A 81 15.55 -3.84 -19.55
C GLY A 81 15.12 -3.07 -20.80
N ASP A 82 13.90 -2.52 -20.79
CA ASP A 82 13.39 -1.76 -21.94
C ASP A 82 14.17 -0.46 -22.18
N VAL A 83 14.66 0.19 -21.11
CA VAL A 83 15.54 1.36 -21.23
C VAL A 83 16.82 1.01 -21.99
N LEU A 84 17.39 -0.17 -21.75
CA LEU A 84 18.57 -0.66 -22.48
C LEU A 84 18.24 -0.95 -23.95
N ASP A 85 17.08 -1.53 -24.23
CA ASP A 85 16.64 -1.83 -25.60
C ASP A 85 16.33 -0.55 -26.41
N LEU A 86 15.72 0.45 -25.79
CA LEU A 86 15.50 1.78 -26.36
C LEU A 86 16.83 2.50 -26.64
N ALA A 87 17.82 2.38 -25.74
CA ALA A 87 19.15 2.95 -25.96
C ALA A 87 19.87 2.26 -27.13
N ALA A 88 19.81 0.92 -27.21
CA ALA A 88 20.43 0.15 -28.28
C ALA A 88 19.79 0.44 -29.66
N THR A 89 18.46 0.51 -29.73
CA THR A 89 17.73 0.85 -30.96
C THR A 89 17.95 2.31 -31.36
N GLY A 90 18.01 3.24 -30.39
CA GLY A 90 18.32 4.64 -30.63
C GLY A 90 19.73 4.85 -31.19
N GLN A 91 20.71 4.12 -30.64
CA GLN A 91 22.08 4.14 -31.15
C GLN A 91 22.17 3.52 -32.55
N ALA A 92 21.45 2.42 -32.81
CA ALA A 92 21.38 1.82 -34.14
C ALA A 92 20.76 2.77 -35.18
N MET A 93 19.80 3.61 -34.78
CA MET A 93 19.09 4.54 -35.67
C MET A 93 19.96 5.69 -36.20
N ARG A 94 20.97 6.13 -35.45
CA ARG A 94 21.87 7.24 -35.82
C ARG A 94 22.57 7.04 -37.18
N ASN A 95 22.82 5.78 -37.54
CA ASN A 95 23.59 5.42 -38.74
C ASN A 95 22.71 4.83 -39.86
N ARG A 96 21.38 5.03 -39.84
CA ARG A 96 20.43 4.39 -40.78
C ARG A 96 19.59 5.42 -41.53
N ARG A 97 19.28 5.10 -42.79
CA ARG A 97 18.40 5.89 -43.67
C ARG A 97 17.39 4.98 -44.37
N GLY A 98 16.33 5.58 -44.93
CA GLY A 98 15.30 4.88 -45.70
C GLY A 98 14.50 3.84 -44.89
N GLU A 99 14.12 2.75 -45.57
CA GLU A 99 13.32 1.63 -45.01
C GLU A 99 13.87 1.07 -43.69
N ARG A 100 15.20 0.97 -43.55
CA ARG A 100 15.83 0.45 -42.31
C ARG A 100 15.60 1.39 -41.12
N ARG A 101 15.62 2.70 -41.34
CA ARG A 101 15.30 3.69 -40.31
C ARG A 101 13.81 3.64 -39.93
N ARG A 102 12.92 3.44 -40.91
CA ARG A 102 11.48 3.30 -40.67
C ARG A 102 11.15 2.05 -39.83
N ARG A 103 11.76 0.91 -40.14
CA ARG A 103 11.61 -0.32 -39.33
C ARG A 103 12.09 -0.15 -37.89
N LEU A 104 13.26 0.47 -37.70
CA LEU A 104 13.79 0.78 -36.36
C LEU A 104 12.87 1.74 -35.58
N ALA A 105 12.27 2.73 -36.24
CA ALA A 105 11.31 3.63 -35.62
C ALA A 105 10.07 2.88 -35.12
N TYR A 106 9.54 1.90 -35.88
CA TYR A 106 8.43 1.05 -35.41
C TYR A 106 8.85 0.17 -34.23
N THR A 107 10.05 -0.41 -34.25
CA THR A 107 10.58 -1.18 -33.10
C THR A 107 10.70 -0.31 -31.86
N MET A 108 11.22 0.90 -32.00
CA MET A 108 11.36 1.85 -30.89
C MET A 108 9.99 2.29 -30.33
N ALA A 109 9.00 2.54 -31.19
CA ALA A 109 7.65 2.87 -30.76
C ALA A 109 6.97 1.72 -30.01
N ALA A 110 7.14 0.47 -30.48
CA ALA A 110 6.63 -0.71 -29.80
C ALA A 110 7.28 -0.90 -28.43
N LEU A 111 8.61 -0.75 -28.35
CA LEU A 111 9.34 -0.81 -27.07
C LEU A 111 8.84 0.27 -26.10
N ALA A 112 8.71 1.53 -26.55
CA ALA A 112 8.20 2.61 -25.71
C ALA A 112 6.78 2.35 -25.17
N GLY A 113 5.92 1.75 -25.99
CA GLY A 113 4.58 1.32 -25.55
C GLY A 113 4.62 0.25 -24.46
N ILE A 114 5.48 -0.76 -24.62
CA ILE A 114 5.69 -1.82 -23.63
C ILE A 114 6.25 -1.23 -22.32
N THR A 115 7.24 -0.34 -22.41
CA THR A 115 7.83 0.33 -21.24
C THR A 115 6.79 1.14 -20.46
N ALA A 116 5.88 1.84 -21.16
CA ALA A 116 4.82 2.59 -20.49
C ALA A 116 3.89 1.66 -19.70
N VAL A 117 3.54 0.50 -20.25
CA VAL A 117 2.72 -0.51 -19.57
C VAL A 117 3.48 -1.12 -18.38
N ASP A 118 4.74 -1.50 -18.57
CA ASP A 118 5.58 -2.09 -17.51
C ASP A 118 5.86 -1.10 -16.37
N LEU A 119 6.07 0.18 -16.69
CA LEU A 119 6.22 1.26 -15.72
C LEU A 119 4.92 1.47 -14.93
N TYR A 120 3.77 1.56 -15.62
CA TYR A 120 2.46 1.69 -14.98
C TYR A 120 2.17 0.51 -14.05
N ALA A 121 2.36 -0.72 -14.53
CA ALA A 121 2.16 -1.93 -13.74
C ALA A 121 3.09 -1.99 -12.52
N SER A 122 4.37 -1.63 -12.69
CA SER A 122 5.37 -1.63 -11.61
C SER A 122 5.10 -0.58 -10.55
N ILE A 123 4.72 0.64 -10.94
CA ILE A 123 4.31 1.71 -10.00
C ILE A 123 3.10 1.26 -9.19
N ARG A 124 2.05 0.75 -9.85
CA ARG A 124 0.83 0.30 -9.20
C ARG A 124 1.06 -0.90 -8.27
N ALA A 125 1.89 -1.85 -8.68
CA ALA A 125 2.27 -3.00 -7.85
C ALA A 125 3.10 -2.58 -6.62
N THR A 126 4.02 -1.61 -6.78
CA THR A 126 4.83 -1.07 -5.68
C THR A 126 3.97 -0.30 -4.67
N GLN A 127 2.98 0.46 -5.14
CA GLN A 127 2.02 1.14 -4.28
C GLN A 127 1.17 0.16 -3.46
N ARG A 128 0.65 -0.91 -4.09
CA ARG A 128 -0.07 -1.97 -3.37
C ARG A 128 0.81 -2.67 -2.35
N ARG A 129 2.04 -3.04 -2.71
CA ARG A 129 2.95 -3.75 -1.81
C ARG A 129 3.41 -2.88 -0.64
N ARG A 130 3.57 -1.56 -0.82
CA ARG A 130 3.89 -0.64 0.28
C ARG A 130 2.85 -0.69 1.39
N VAL A 131 1.56 -0.82 1.08
CA VAL A 131 0.48 -0.97 2.10
C VAL A 131 0.64 -2.27 2.90
N TYR A 132 1.16 -3.34 2.29
CA TYR A 132 1.31 -4.66 2.91
C TYR A 132 2.64 -4.90 3.66
N ASP A 133 3.68 -4.10 3.43
CA ASP A 133 5.03 -4.31 3.99
C ASP A 133 5.31 -3.47 5.25
N GLY A 134 4.27 -2.88 5.85
CA GLY A 134 4.37 -2.22 7.14
C GLY A 134 3.72 -3.04 8.26
N GLY A 135 3.76 -2.52 9.49
CA GLY A 135 3.32 -3.29 10.64
C GLY A 135 1.81 -3.55 10.62
N ARG A 136 1.43 -4.71 11.14
CA ARG A 136 0.03 -5.07 11.40
C ARG A 136 -0.19 -5.06 12.89
N ALA A 137 -1.31 -4.49 13.30
CA ALA A 137 -1.77 -4.56 14.67
C ALA A 137 -3.23 -5.00 14.67
N TYR A 138 -3.59 -5.85 15.62
CA TYR A 138 -4.93 -6.40 15.74
C TYR A 138 -5.39 -6.37 17.19
N GLY A 139 -6.68 -6.33 17.43
CA GLY A 139 -7.19 -6.40 18.79
C GLY A 139 -8.67 -6.72 18.82
N SER A 140 -9.14 -7.14 19.98
CA SER A 140 -10.56 -7.33 20.21
C SER A 140 -10.98 -6.85 21.59
N VAL A 141 -12.23 -6.43 21.68
CA VAL A 141 -12.88 -6.07 22.94
C VAL A 141 -14.36 -6.42 22.87
N THR A 142 -14.91 -6.90 23.98
CA THR A 142 -16.35 -7.10 24.11
C THR A 142 -16.98 -5.87 24.76
N VAL A 143 -17.98 -5.30 24.10
CA VAL A 143 -18.75 -4.16 24.58
C VAL A 143 -20.20 -4.55 24.84
N ASN A 144 -20.81 -4.02 25.89
CA ASN A 144 -22.17 -4.28 26.32
C ASN A 144 -23.16 -3.39 25.55
N ARG A 145 -23.09 -3.47 24.22
CA ARG A 145 -23.92 -2.77 23.24
C ARG A 145 -24.27 -3.71 22.11
N THR A 146 -25.36 -3.45 21.41
CA THR A 146 -25.77 -4.26 20.24
C THR A 146 -24.80 -4.06 19.07
N PRO A 147 -24.71 -5.01 18.12
CA PRO A 147 -23.86 -4.84 16.94
C PRO A 147 -24.24 -3.60 16.12
N GLU A 148 -25.52 -3.23 16.13
CA GLU A 148 -26.05 -2.05 15.45
C GLU A 148 -25.57 -0.75 16.09
N GLU A 149 -25.74 -0.59 17.41
CA GLU A 149 -25.23 0.58 18.14
C GLU A 149 -23.71 0.74 17.95
N THR A 150 -23.01 -0.37 18.05
CA THR A 150 -21.55 -0.43 17.92
C THR A 150 -21.10 -0.07 16.50
N TYR A 151 -21.78 -0.61 15.49
CA TYR A 151 -21.52 -0.30 14.09
C TYR A 151 -21.81 1.16 13.78
N ASN A 152 -22.95 1.71 14.19
CA ASN A 152 -23.32 3.10 13.90
C ASN A 152 -22.35 4.09 14.54
N PHE A 153 -21.89 3.81 15.76
CA PHE A 153 -20.87 4.62 16.42
C PHE A 153 -19.54 4.61 15.64
N TRP A 154 -19.12 3.43 15.16
CA TRP A 154 -17.90 3.29 14.37
C TRP A 154 -18.03 3.81 12.93
N HIS A 155 -19.21 3.78 12.34
CA HIS A 155 -19.47 4.25 10.97
C HIS A 155 -19.31 5.76 10.87
N ASP A 156 -19.71 6.48 11.92
CA ASP A 156 -19.37 7.88 12.08
C ASP A 156 -17.91 8.04 12.53
N PHE A 157 -17.01 8.10 11.53
CA PHE A 157 -15.57 8.21 11.76
C PHE A 157 -15.15 9.46 12.54
N GLU A 158 -16.01 10.47 12.67
CA GLU A 158 -15.74 11.64 13.51
C GLU A 158 -15.70 11.28 15.01
N ASN A 159 -16.22 10.11 15.40
CA ASN A 159 -16.07 9.57 16.75
C ASN A 159 -14.69 8.97 17.04
N LEU A 160 -13.91 8.59 16.03
CA LEU A 160 -12.62 7.89 16.23
C LEU A 160 -11.63 8.66 17.12
N PRO A 161 -11.44 9.99 16.98
CA PRO A 161 -10.56 10.76 17.86
C PRO A 161 -10.96 10.75 19.35
N ARG A 162 -12.20 10.37 19.68
CA ARG A 162 -12.67 10.26 21.07
C ARG A 162 -12.00 9.12 21.82
N PHE A 163 -11.51 8.10 21.13
CA PHE A 163 -10.87 6.95 21.77
C PHE A 163 -9.53 6.55 21.14
N MET A 164 -9.22 7.00 19.93
CA MET A 164 -7.95 6.80 19.24
C MET A 164 -7.04 8.03 19.40
N TYR A 165 -6.24 8.07 20.47
CA TYR A 165 -5.50 9.28 20.87
C TYR A 165 -4.47 9.79 19.85
N HIS A 166 -4.00 8.91 18.97
CA HIS A 166 -3.06 9.26 17.91
C HIS A 166 -3.72 10.09 16.80
N LEU A 167 -5.05 10.01 16.66
CA LEU A 167 -5.83 10.88 15.78
C LEU A 167 -6.13 12.20 16.50
N GLU A 168 -5.91 13.29 15.78
CA GLU A 168 -6.24 14.65 16.22
C GLU A 168 -7.65 15.04 15.75
N SER A 169 -7.99 14.69 14.50
CA SER A 169 -9.32 14.91 13.95
C SER A 169 -9.61 13.96 12.79
N VAL A 170 -10.87 13.57 12.64
CA VAL A 170 -11.39 12.98 11.41
C VAL A 170 -12.56 13.85 10.97
N ARG A 171 -12.58 14.26 9.70
CA ARG A 171 -13.68 15.06 9.13
C ARG A 171 -14.22 14.38 7.90
N ARG A 172 -15.54 14.21 7.82
CA ARG A 172 -16.17 13.66 6.62
C ARG A 172 -16.06 14.66 5.47
N THR A 173 -15.66 14.18 4.29
CA THR A 173 -15.58 14.99 3.06
C THR A 173 -16.65 14.61 2.05
N ASP A 174 -17.04 13.34 2.01
CA ASP A 174 -18.17 12.82 1.22
C ASP A 174 -18.76 11.56 1.90
N PRO A 175 -19.80 10.90 1.36
CA PRO A 175 -20.42 9.72 2.01
C PRO A 175 -19.48 8.53 2.27
N ARG A 176 -18.38 8.39 1.51
CA ARG A 176 -17.41 7.29 1.69
C ARG A 176 -16.01 7.78 2.00
N ARG A 177 -15.73 9.09 1.96
CA ARG A 177 -14.40 9.66 2.20
C ARG A 177 -14.37 10.57 3.41
N SER A 178 -13.21 10.56 4.05
CA SER A 178 -12.91 11.39 5.20
C SER A 178 -11.45 11.84 5.17
N ARG A 179 -11.20 13.03 5.71
CA ARG A 179 -9.89 13.61 5.90
C ARG A 179 -9.45 13.42 7.34
N TRP A 180 -8.32 12.75 7.53
CA TRP A 180 -7.79 12.35 8.83
C TRP A 180 -6.54 13.15 9.12
N THR A 181 -6.41 13.62 10.36
CA THR A 181 -5.23 14.32 10.87
C THR A 181 -4.73 13.55 12.08
N ALA A 182 -3.46 13.15 12.09
CA ALA A 182 -2.83 12.45 13.21
C ALA A 182 -1.60 13.20 13.74
N LYS A 183 -1.30 12.95 15.02
CA LYS A 183 -0.16 13.54 15.72
C LYS A 183 1.14 12.95 15.17
N ALA A 184 2.12 13.81 14.94
CA ALA A 184 3.47 13.48 14.51
C ALA A 184 4.52 14.00 15.50
N PRO A 185 5.78 13.52 15.45
CA PRO A 185 6.80 13.92 16.39
C PRO A 185 7.08 15.42 16.32
N ALA A 186 7.61 15.97 17.40
CA ALA A 186 7.90 17.41 17.53
C ALA A 186 6.66 18.33 17.43
N GLY A 187 5.47 17.83 17.78
CA GLY A 187 4.24 18.63 17.78
C GLY A 187 3.72 18.95 16.38
N ARG A 188 4.19 18.21 15.36
CA ARG A 188 3.68 18.30 13.99
C ARG A 188 2.43 17.44 13.85
N SER A 189 1.70 17.62 12.76
CA SER A 189 0.61 16.75 12.35
C SER A 189 0.82 16.24 10.92
N VAL A 190 0.19 15.11 10.61
CA VAL A 190 0.15 14.56 9.25
C VAL A 190 -1.29 14.32 8.87
N GLN A 191 -1.61 14.72 7.63
CA GLN A 191 -2.96 14.62 7.09
C GLN A 191 -3.00 13.71 5.86
N TRP A 192 -4.06 12.93 5.75
CA TRP A 192 -4.38 12.11 4.57
C TRP A 192 -5.89 12.02 4.36
N GLU A 193 -6.29 11.54 3.19
CA GLU A 193 -7.68 11.15 2.91
C GLU A 193 -7.79 9.63 2.98
N ALA A 194 -8.91 9.16 3.53
CA ALA A 194 -9.29 7.75 3.58
C ALA A 194 -10.66 7.55 2.93
N GLU A 195 -10.87 6.37 2.35
CA GLU A 195 -12.13 5.93 1.76
C GLU A 195 -12.59 4.60 2.36
N ILE A 196 -13.89 4.49 2.62
CA ILE A 196 -14.55 3.25 3.03
C ILE A 196 -14.67 2.35 1.79
N ILE A 197 -13.92 1.26 1.81
CA ILE A 197 -13.91 0.28 0.75
C ILE A 197 -15.00 -0.77 0.97
N GLU A 198 -15.21 -1.26 2.19
CA GLU A 198 -16.27 -2.22 2.45
C GLU A 198 -17.16 -1.74 3.57
N ASP A 199 -18.46 -1.86 3.36
CA ASP A 199 -19.46 -1.39 4.31
C ASP A 199 -20.58 -2.43 4.36
N ARG A 200 -20.58 -3.25 5.41
CA ARG A 200 -21.61 -4.25 5.67
C ARG A 200 -22.29 -3.89 6.99
N PRO A 201 -23.56 -3.45 6.94
CA PRO A 201 -24.30 -3.05 8.13
C PRO A 201 -24.17 -4.04 9.27
N ASN A 202 -23.86 -3.54 10.46
CA ASN A 202 -23.77 -4.28 11.72
C ASN A 202 -22.72 -5.41 11.73
N GLN A 203 -21.83 -5.48 10.73
CA GLN A 203 -20.90 -6.60 10.57
C GLN A 203 -19.46 -6.18 10.29
N LEU A 204 -19.23 -5.25 9.35
CA LEU A 204 -17.89 -4.93 8.88
C LEU A 204 -17.82 -3.53 8.29
N ILE A 205 -16.83 -2.75 8.73
CA ILE A 205 -16.37 -1.55 8.03
C ILE A 205 -14.90 -1.77 7.67
N ARG A 206 -14.55 -1.56 6.40
CA ARG A 206 -13.15 -1.60 5.93
C ARG A 206 -12.83 -0.32 5.21
N TRP A 207 -11.68 0.28 5.52
CA TRP A 207 -11.22 1.52 4.91
C TRP A 207 -9.77 1.41 4.45
N ARG A 208 -9.35 2.35 3.59
CA ARG A 208 -7.95 2.56 3.21
C ARG A 208 -7.69 4.03 2.94
N SER A 209 -6.45 4.46 3.06
CA SER A 209 -5.99 5.75 2.55
C SER A 209 -6.13 5.81 1.03
N VAL A 210 -6.49 6.96 0.48
CA VAL A 210 -6.55 7.22 -0.96
C VAL A 210 -5.13 7.14 -1.57
N ASP A 211 -5.05 6.75 -2.85
CA ASP A 211 -3.78 6.66 -3.58
C ASP A 211 -2.99 7.98 -3.52
N GLY A 212 -1.67 7.87 -3.28
CA GLY A 212 -0.79 9.03 -3.13
C GLY A 212 -0.78 9.68 -1.75
N ALA A 213 -1.52 9.15 -0.77
CA ALA A 213 -1.46 9.59 0.62
C ALA A 213 -0.03 9.51 1.19
N ARG A 214 0.37 10.54 1.94
CA ARG A 214 1.68 10.59 2.62
C ARG A 214 1.88 9.46 3.63
N VAL A 215 0.78 8.91 4.17
CA VAL A 215 0.77 7.79 5.10
C VAL A 215 -0.19 6.73 4.57
N PRO A 216 0.30 5.79 3.74
CA PRO A 216 -0.54 4.70 3.27
C PRO A 216 -0.91 3.80 4.46
N ASN A 217 -2.21 3.71 4.75
CA ASN A 217 -2.76 2.90 5.83
C ASN A 217 -4.13 2.33 5.43
N GLY A 218 -4.59 1.35 6.18
CA GLY A 218 -5.91 0.79 6.06
C GLY A 218 -6.29 0.02 7.31
N GLY A 219 -7.54 -0.41 7.35
CA GLY A 219 -7.99 -1.19 8.47
C GLY A 219 -9.36 -1.79 8.22
N SER A 220 -9.73 -2.69 9.12
CA SER A 220 -11.06 -3.23 9.21
C SER A 220 -11.50 -3.31 10.66
N VAL A 221 -12.79 -3.07 10.88
CA VAL A 221 -13.45 -3.33 12.15
C VAL A 221 -14.63 -4.26 11.89
N ARG A 222 -14.71 -5.35 12.66
CA ARG A 222 -15.78 -6.34 12.60
C ARG A 222 -16.59 -6.32 13.89
N PHE A 223 -17.88 -6.52 13.74
CA PHE A 223 -18.85 -6.56 14.83
C PHE A 223 -19.52 -7.93 14.83
N MET A 224 -19.39 -8.67 15.92
CA MET A 224 -20.00 -10.00 16.06
C MET A 224 -20.76 -10.08 17.39
N PRO A 225 -21.91 -10.76 17.45
CA PRO A 225 -22.54 -11.07 18.73
C PRO A 225 -21.56 -11.79 19.66
N ALA A 226 -21.43 -11.30 20.90
CA ALA A 226 -20.57 -11.92 21.90
C ALA A 226 -21.26 -13.13 22.54
N ALA A 227 -20.47 -14.16 22.88
CA ALA A 227 -20.98 -15.34 23.56
C ALA A 227 -21.62 -14.99 24.91
N GLY A 228 -22.72 -15.69 25.24
CA GLY A 228 -23.44 -15.52 26.49
C GLY A 228 -24.24 -14.21 26.60
N ASN A 229 -24.70 -13.65 25.47
CA ASN A 229 -25.47 -12.41 25.40
C ASN A 229 -24.76 -11.21 26.05
N ARG A 230 -23.42 -11.15 25.95
CA ARG A 230 -22.59 -10.09 26.55
C ARG A 230 -22.39 -8.86 25.64
N GLY A 231 -23.32 -8.64 24.71
CA GLY A 231 -23.25 -7.57 23.71
C GLY A 231 -22.46 -7.98 22.46
N THR A 232 -21.47 -7.17 22.07
CA THR A 232 -20.76 -7.27 20.78
C THR A 232 -19.26 -7.45 20.98
N GLU A 233 -18.67 -8.45 20.34
CA GLU A 233 -17.24 -8.54 20.14
C GLU A 233 -16.83 -7.68 18.95
N VAL A 234 -16.04 -6.64 19.23
CA VAL A 234 -15.43 -5.77 18.23
C VAL A 234 -14.03 -6.25 17.96
N ARG A 235 -13.71 -6.58 16.70
CA ARG A 235 -12.35 -6.95 16.27
C ARG A 235 -11.83 -5.91 15.29
N ILE A 236 -10.70 -5.31 15.60
CA ILE A 236 -10.01 -4.36 14.73
C ILE A 236 -8.73 -4.98 14.18
N GLU A 237 -8.45 -4.70 12.92
CA GLU A 237 -7.19 -4.98 12.26
C GLU A 237 -6.74 -3.69 11.57
N LEU A 238 -5.55 -3.19 11.92
CA LEU A 238 -4.93 -2.02 11.30
C LEU A 238 -3.68 -2.45 10.55
N GLU A 239 -3.57 -1.95 9.33
CA GLU A 239 -2.43 -2.13 8.43
C GLU A 239 -1.87 -0.73 8.15
N TYR A 240 -0.61 -0.47 8.48
CA TYR A 240 0.02 0.81 8.17
C TYR A 240 1.36 0.58 7.50
N SER A 241 1.65 1.37 6.46
CA SER A 241 2.97 1.39 5.84
C SER A 241 3.80 2.53 6.40
N VAL A 242 5.04 2.23 6.78
CA VAL A 242 5.99 3.28 7.14
C VAL A 242 6.96 3.44 5.97
N PRO A 243 6.93 4.57 5.24
CA PRO A 243 7.77 4.72 4.06
C PRO A 243 9.26 4.78 4.43
N GLY A 244 10.04 3.80 3.95
CA GLY A 244 11.50 3.87 3.79
C GLY A 244 12.36 3.82 5.06
N ARG A 245 13.58 3.27 4.93
CA ARG A 245 14.57 3.11 6.02
C ARG A 245 15.00 4.42 6.72
N ALA A 246 14.75 5.59 6.11
CA ALA A 246 15.09 6.90 6.67
C ALA A 246 13.92 7.60 7.41
N MET A 247 12.67 7.43 6.97
CA MET A 247 11.47 7.96 7.66
C MET A 247 10.83 6.94 8.63
N GLY A 248 11.18 5.66 8.50
CA GLY A 248 10.79 4.55 9.37
C GLY A 248 10.89 4.85 10.86
N ARG A 249 12.01 5.44 11.31
CA ARG A 249 12.27 5.70 12.73
C ARG A 249 11.46 6.85 13.32
N LEU A 250 11.05 7.82 12.50
CA LEU A 250 10.32 9.00 12.97
C LEU A 250 8.81 8.72 13.05
N ALA A 251 8.24 8.03 12.05
CA ALA A 251 6.86 7.59 12.10
C ALA A 251 6.64 6.46 13.13
N ALA A 252 7.58 5.52 13.30
CA ALA A 252 7.52 4.53 14.39
C ALA A 252 7.50 5.15 15.79
N ARG A 253 8.13 6.32 15.99
CA ARG A 253 8.06 7.06 17.26
C ARG A 253 6.75 7.85 17.44
N ALA A 254 6.08 8.18 16.34
CA ALA A 254 4.80 8.90 16.35
C ALA A 254 3.61 7.98 16.64
N PHE A 255 3.62 6.83 15.97
CA PHE A 255 2.67 5.72 16.14
C PHE A 255 3.13 4.74 17.23
N GLY A 256 4.11 5.14 18.05
CA GLY A 256 4.73 4.45 19.18
C GLY A 256 5.48 3.15 18.87
N GLU A 257 6.43 2.83 19.74
CA GLU A 257 7.33 1.68 19.63
C GLU A 257 6.60 0.33 19.73
N ASN A 258 5.31 0.33 20.12
CA ASN A 258 4.44 -0.85 20.18
C ASN A 258 3.01 -0.59 19.65
N PRO A 259 2.79 -0.77 18.33
CA PRO A 259 1.49 -0.61 17.66
C PRO A 259 0.38 -1.50 18.23
N GLN A 260 0.73 -2.72 18.65
CA GLN A 260 -0.21 -3.68 19.22
C GLN A 260 -0.76 -3.18 20.56
N GLN A 261 0.10 -2.60 21.39
CA GLN A 261 -0.30 -2.04 22.68
C GLN A 261 -1.24 -0.84 22.52
N GLN A 262 -1.00 0.02 21.53
CA GLN A 262 -1.88 1.15 21.24
C GLN A 262 -3.28 0.72 20.84
N ILE A 263 -3.42 -0.30 19.98
CA ILE A 263 -4.74 -0.84 19.65
C ILE A 263 -5.45 -1.35 20.90
N CYS A 264 -4.77 -2.09 21.77
CA CYS A 264 -5.37 -2.56 23.02
C CYS A 264 -5.86 -1.41 23.90
N ASP A 265 -5.08 -0.33 24.01
CA ASP A 265 -5.45 0.85 24.78
C ASP A 265 -6.60 1.66 24.13
N ASP A 266 -6.59 1.81 22.81
CA ASP A 266 -7.66 2.44 22.04
C ASP A 266 -8.97 1.64 22.19
N LEU A 267 -8.92 0.31 22.17
CA LEU A 267 -10.09 -0.56 22.36
C LEU A 267 -10.65 -0.50 23.79
N ARG A 268 -9.80 -0.35 24.80
CA ARG A 268 -10.23 -0.12 26.19
C ARG A 268 -10.97 1.21 26.33
N ARG A 269 -10.42 2.28 25.74
CA ARG A 269 -11.09 3.60 25.71
C ARG A 269 -12.40 3.53 24.92
N PHE A 270 -12.40 2.83 23.80
CA PHE A 270 -13.60 2.62 22.99
C PHE A 270 -14.72 1.99 23.83
N LYS A 271 -14.41 0.90 24.56
CA LYS A 271 -15.36 0.26 25.48
C LYS A 271 -15.94 1.25 26.48
N GLN A 272 -15.11 2.08 27.11
CA GLN A 272 -15.58 3.10 28.04
C GLN A 272 -16.51 4.10 27.35
N VAL A 273 -16.07 4.72 26.25
CA VAL A 273 -16.85 5.75 25.55
C VAL A 273 -18.21 5.24 25.10
N ILE A 274 -18.29 4.02 24.55
CA ILE A 274 -19.57 3.50 24.03
C ILE A 274 -20.49 2.97 25.13
N GLU A 275 -19.95 2.51 26.26
CA GLU A 275 -20.75 1.98 27.37
C GLU A 275 -21.24 3.07 28.33
N THR A 276 -20.41 4.08 28.61
CA THR A 276 -20.70 5.09 29.64
C THR A 276 -20.80 6.52 29.10
N GLY A 277 -20.45 6.76 27.83
CA GLY A 277 -20.40 8.10 27.25
C GLY A 277 -19.16 8.91 27.66
N GLU A 278 -18.38 8.42 28.62
CA GLU A 278 -17.21 9.07 29.20
C GLU A 278 -15.98 8.16 29.12
N ILE A 279 -14.79 8.75 28.97
CA ILE A 279 -13.54 8.04 29.19
C ILE A 279 -13.29 8.09 30.70
N ALA A 280 -13.23 6.95 31.38
CA ALA A 280 -12.91 6.93 32.80
C ALA A 280 -11.49 7.50 33.00
N ARG A 281 -11.41 8.76 33.44
CA ARG A 281 -10.16 9.41 33.79
C ARG A 281 -9.90 9.13 35.26
N SER A 282 -8.71 8.64 35.59
CA SER A 282 -8.28 8.63 36.99
C SER A 282 -7.95 10.07 37.40
N ASP A 283 -8.47 10.53 38.54
CA ASP A 283 -8.18 11.86 39.09
C ASP A 283 -6.67 12.11 39.31
N GLY A 284 -5.85 11.04 39.35
CA GLY A 284 -4.39 11.13 39.39
C GLY A 284 -3.70 11.39 38.05
N MET A 285 -4.42 11.34 36.92
CA MET A 285 -3.83 11.43 35.56
C MET A 285 -4.85 11.94 34.51
N PRO A 286 -5.21 13.23 34.50
CA PRO A 286 -6.29 13.79 33.67
C PRO A 286 -6.04 13.77 32.14
N ASP A 287 -4.78 13.61 31.70
CA ASP A 287 -4.39 13.61 30.27
C ASP A 287 -4.10 12.22 29.67
N GLY A 288 -4.25 11.14 30.46
CA GLY A 288 -3.87 9.79 30.04
C GLY A 288 -2.34 9.59 29.90
N THR A 289 -1.93 8.40 29.45
CA THR A 289 -0.51 8.00 29.33
C THR A 289 0.16 8.62 28.12
N SER A 290 0.54 9.90 28.21
CA SER A 290 1.47 10.47 27.24
C SER A 290 2.91 10.12 27.64
N VAL A 291 3.66 9.51 26.71
CA VAL A 291 5.08 9.16 26.91
C VAL A 291 5.92 10.39 27.27
N ARG A 292 5.54 11.57 26.77
CA ARG A 292 6.18 12.86 27.12
C ARG A 292 5.90 13.31 28.54
N ALA A 293 4.69 13.10 29.07
CA ALA A 293 4.38 13.44 30.46
C ALA A 293 5.03 12.45 31.42
N GLN A 294 5.02 11.15 31.11
CA GLN A 294 5.69 10.12 31.91
C GLN A 294 7.22 10.33 31.96
N ALA A 295 7.84 10.70 30.83
CA ALA A 295 9.27 11.03 30.81
C ALA A 295 9.64 12.27 31.66
N ARG A 296 8.66 13.14 31.96
CA ARG A 296 8.83 14.30 32.85
C ARG A 296 8.36 14.03 34.29
N GLN A 297 7.72 12.89 34.54
CA GLN A 297 7.16 12.53 35.83
C GLN A 297 8.31 12.04 36.72
N ARG A 298 8.63 12.81 37.77
CA ARG A 298 9.54 12.36 38.82
C ARG A 298 8.72 11.67 39.91
N PRO A 299 9.24 10.61 40.57
CA PRO A 299 8.54 9.96 41.68
C PRO A 299 8.11 10.99 42.74
N ALA A 300 6.88 10.86 43.24
CA ALA A 300 6.32 11.64 44.34
C ALA A 300 6.18 13.17 44.15
N ARG A 301 5.96 13.66 42.92
CA ARG A 301 5.61 15.09 42.70
C ARG A 301 4.20 15.23 42.10
N PRO A 302 3.22 15.79 42.83
CA PRO A 302 1.87 15.99 42.30
C PRO A 302 1.87 17.04 41.19
N LEU A 303 0.98 16.87 40.20
CA LEU A 303 0.75 17.86 39.14
C LEU A 303 0.15 19.12 39.78
N ALA A 304 0.68 20.29 39.43
CA ALA A 304 0.12 21.56 39.89
C ALA A 304 -1.32 21.67 39.38
N ARG A 305 -2.28 21.88 40.29
CA ARG A 305 -3.66 22.22 39.93
C ARG A 305 -3.62 23.52 39.14
N ILE A 306 -4.07 23.47 37.89
CA ILE A 306 -4.38 24.66 37.11
C ILE A 306 -5.70 25.18 37.70
N ALA A 307 -5.67 26.42 38.21
CA ALA A 307 -6.84 27.15 38.72
C ALA A 307 -7.72 27.62 37.56
#